data_AF-A0A0N0E1J2-F1
#
_entry.id   AF-A0A0N0E1J2-F1
#
_cell.length_a   1.000
_cell.length_b   1.000
_cell.length_c   1.000
_cell.angle_alpha   90.00
_cell.angle_beta   90.00
_cell.angle_gamma   90.00
#
_symmetry.space_group_name_H-M   'P 1'
#
loop_
_entity.id
_entity.type
_entity.pdbx_description
1 polymer ?
#
loop_
_entity_poly.entity_id
_entity_poly.type
_entity_poly.pdbx_seq_one_letter_code
_entity_poly.pdbx_strand_id
1 'polypeptide(L)'
;MMLQALRGCRVNPAGELDPGFGCLGKAQVEFAGSLSSQANDVLFCPDGKILVVARVEMPTGVHFGLARLHADGSPDTSFGQGGSLVGRFQAAGESTGISLRRLHDGRILVFGLHYPDDRRTLPVVARFLADGRADPLFADQGVYLLRLPGDLSEGPRDSWLPPGLAGFESCFGAVQPDGRILLTLNHSYSATDHVGLLVRLLPDGGLDHGFNGLGFVMVRRRLMNSWLSCVLLQPDGKILVGGSIDFPPSGLVARYLPEGRLDPAFGHEGYLCVHFADASSTVTRLARSAQGQLFCVGTRFEPLGGALQGFTANGCIDRRFNQGAAVLLNIDAPACRWATVAVQPDGSILAAGSTVAGFGSDLVLARYLPNGQLDLDFASGKGYVRTRLGKSLDTVTALAVQGDGRILVAGHSMLGGFQAVVMRYLG
;
A
#
# COMPACT_ATOMS: atom_id res chain seq x y z
N MET A 1 21.43 -42.75 -22.38
CA MET A 1 20.61 -41.84 -23.21
C MET A 1 19.67 -41.05 -22.28
N MET A 2 20.22 -40.27 -21.34
CA MET A 2 19.45 -39.51 -20.35
C MET A 2 20.26 -38.31 -19.80
N LEU A 3 21.11 -37.71 -20.64
CA LEU A 3 21.90 -36.52 -20.30
C LEU A 3 21.80 -35.40 -21.36
N GLN A 4 20.90 -35.53 -22.33
CA GLN A 4 20.68 -34.53 -23.38
C GLN A 4 19.31 -33.82 -23.30
N ALA A 5 18.46 -34.11 -22.32
CA ALA A 5 17.09 -33.58 -22.24
C ALA A 5 16.92 -32.32 -21.35
N LEU A 6 18.00 -31.66 -20.91
CA LEU A 6 17.92 -30.41 -20.14
C LEU A 6 18.49 -29.17 -20.87
N ARG A 7 18.92 -29.31 -22.13
CA ARG A 7 19.27 -28.16 -22.98
C ARG A 7 18.01 -27.60 -23.62
N GLY A 8 17.23 -26.83 -22.87
CA GLY A 8 16.05 -26.14 -23.43
C GLY A 8 15.20 -25.34 -22.45
N CYS A 9 15.24 -25.65 -21.16
CA CYS A 9 14.60 -24.79 -20.16
C CYS A 9 15.58 -23.68 -19.79
N ARG A 10 15.49 -22.54 -20.47
CA ARG A 10 15.96 -21.27 -19.89
C ARG A 10 15.13 -21.06 -18.64
N VAL A 11 15.69 -21.39 -17.47
CA VAL A 11 15.16 -20.93 -16.20
C VAL A 11 15.41 -19.43 -16.20
N ASN A 12 14.35 -18.64 -16.37
CA ASN A 12 14.48 -17.19 -16.28
C ASN A 12 14.87 -16.85 -14.83
N PRO A 13 15.95 -16.08 -14.61
CA PRO A 13 16.44 -15.80 -13.27
C PRO A 13 15.46 -14.94 -12.46
N ALA A 14 15.52 -15.10 -11.13
CA ALA A 14 14.74 -14.30 -10.19
C ALA A 14 14.96 -12.80 -10.42
N GLY A 15 13.90 -12.02 -10.36
CA GLY A 15 13.93 -10.57 -10.57
C GLY A 15 13.85 -10.12 -12.03
N GLU A 16 13.82 -11.05 -12.99
CA GLU A 16 13.37 -10.72 -14.36
C GLU A 16 11.85 -10.61 -14.43
N LEU A 17 11.37 -9.80 -15.38
CA LEU A 17 9.97 -9.73 -15.74
C LEU A 17 9.52 -11.09 -16.29
N ASP A 18 8.36 -11.55 -15.83
CA ASP A 18 7.80 -12.83 -16.26
C ASP A 18 7.20 -12.70 -17.68
N PRO A 19 7.81 -13.30 -18.72
CA PRO A 19 7.34 -13.14 -20.09
C PRO A 19 5.94 -13.72 -20.33
N GLY A 20 5.44 -14.59 -19.46
CA GLY A 20 4.10 -15.17 -19.53
C GLY A 20 3.00 -14.33 -18.86
N PHE A 21 3.31 -13.09 -18.46
CA PHE A 21 2.34 -12.15 -17.88
C PHE A 21 2.11 -10.94 -18.80
N GLY A 22 0.87 -10.73 -19.22
CA GLY A 22 0.50 -9.64 -20.12
C GLY A 22 1.41 -9.58 -21.35
N CYS A 23 1.90 -8.39 -21.66
CA CYS A 23 2.92 -8.16 -22.69
C CYS A 23 4.31 -8.12 -22.03
N LEU A 24 5.05 -9.23 -22.09
CA LEU A 24 6.43 -9.32 -21.61
C LEU A 24 6.60 -8.90 -20.13
N GLY A 25 5.73 -9.40 -19.25
CA GLY A 25 5.74 -9.13 -17.82
C GLY A 25 4.93 -7.93 -17.39
N LYS A 26 4.21 -7.27 -18.31
CA LYS A 26 3.47 -6.02 -18.06
C LYS A 26 2.03 -6.16 -18.53
N ALA A 27 1.07 -5.92 -17.64
CA ALA A 27 -0.34 -5.84 -17.96
C ALA A 27 -0.83 -4.40 -17.74
N GLN A 28 -1.35 -3.78 -18.79
CA GLN A 28 -2.06 -2.50 -18.67
C GLN A 28 -3.46 -2.76 -18.12
N VAL A 29 -3.89 -1.95 -17.14
CA VAL A 29 -5.21 -2.06 -16.53
C VAL A 29 -6.13 -1.03 -17.18
N GLU A 30 -7.09 -1.53 -17.95
CA GLU A 30 -8.00 -0.71 -18.73
C GLU A 30 -9.34 -0.47 -18.01
N PHE A 31 -9.79 0.79 -18.09
CA PHE A 31 -11.08 1.24 -17.58
C PHE A 31 -11.84 1.90 -18.72
N ALA A 32 -13.02 1.39 -19.05
CA ALA A 32 -13.80 1.85 -20.19
C ALA A 32 -14.15 3.34 -20.08
N GLY A 33 -13.87 4.11 -21.14
CA GLY A 33 -14.15 5.56 -21.19
C GLY A 33 -13.21 6.44 -20.37
N SER A 34 -12.15 5.88 -19.79
CA SER A 34 -11.17 6.64 -19.02
C SER A 34 -10.26 7.50 -19.91
N LEU A 35 -9.90 8.67 -19.39
CA LEU A 35 -8.88 9.58 -19.96
C LEU A 35 -7.49 9.22 -19.45
N SER A 36 -7.39 8.74 -18.20
CA SER A 36 -6.17 8.23 -17.58
C SER A 36 -6.51 7.38 -16.35
N SER A 37 -5.57 6.55 -15.92
CA SER A 37 -5.73 5.70 -14.74
C SER A 37 -4.43 5.56 -13.95
N GLN A 38 -4.53 5.39 -12.63
CA GLN A 38 -3.40 5.17 -11.74
C GLN A 38 -3.73 4.03 -10.78
N ALA A 39 -2.98 2.92 -10.84
CA ALA A 39 -3.15 1.84 -9.86
C ALA A 39 -2.62 2.29 -8.49
N ASN A 40 -3.40 2.08 -7.44
CA ASN A 40 -3.06 2.46 -6.07
C ASN A 40 -2.75 1.25 -5.19
N ASP A 41 -3.45 0.13 -5.38
CA ASP A 41 -3.18 -1.12 -4.66
C ASP A 41 -3.43 -2.34 -5.56
N VAL A 42 -2.75 -3.44 -5.24
CA VAL A 42 -2.86 -4.73 -5.94
C VAL A 42 -2.89 -5.87 -4.94
N LEU A 43 -3.71 -6.88 -5.22
CA LEU A 43 -3.81 -8.08 -4.40
C LEU A 43 -3.75 -9.33 -5.27
N PHE A 44 -2.94 -10.29 -4.84
CA PHE A 44 -2.99 -11.66 -5.35
C PHE A 44 -4.03 -12.48 -4.58
N CYS A 45 -5.00 -13.08 -5.28
CA CYS A 45 -6.04 -13.90 -4.68
C CYS A 45 -5.63 -15.39 -4.67
N PRO A 46 -6.03 -16.16 -3.64
CA PRO A 46 -5.76 -17.61 -3.57
C PRO A 46 -6.23 -18.44 -4.78
N ASP A 47 -7.22 -17.97 -5.53
CA ASP A 47 -7.74 -18.60 -6.75
C ASP A 47 -6.94 -18.22 -8.02
N GLY A 48 -5.82 -17.53 -7.87
CA GLY A 48 -4.96 -17.08 -8.98
C GLY A 48 -5.43 -15.79 -9.66
N LYS A 49 -6.52 -15.18 -9.20
CA LYS A 49 -6.98 -13.88 -9.71
C LYS A 49 -6.17 -12.74 -9.11
N ILE A 50 -6.12 -11.63 -9.83
CA ILE A 50 -5.44 -10.40 -9.38
C ILE A 50 -6.49 -9.30 -9.30
N LEU A 51 -6.56 -8.60 -8.17
CA LEU A 51 -7.41 -7.43 -8.00
C LEU A 51 -6.57 -6.16 -8.00
N VAL A 52 -7.06 -5.13 -8.67
CA VAL A 52 -6.42 -3.81 -8.74
C VAL A 52 -7.44 -2.74 -8.40
N VAL A 53 -7.08 -1.83 -7.51
CA VAL A 53 -7.85 -0.61 -7.26
C VAL A 53 -7.10 0.60 -7.81
N ALA A 54 -7.82 1.53 -8.40
CA ALA A 54 -7.25 2.66 -9.11
C ALA A 54 -7.99 3.98 -8.87
N ARG A 55 -7.27 5.08 -9.11
CA ARG A 55 -7.84 6.38 -9.47
C ARG A 55 -8.06 6.41 -10.98
N VAL A 56 -9.25 6.79 -11.43
CA VAL A 56 -9.61 6.82 -12.85
C VAL A 56 -10.13 8.20 -13.22
N GLU A 57 -9.47 8.85 -14.16
CA GLU A 57 -9.90 10.13 -14.71
C GLU A 57 -10.95 9.87 -15.79
N MET A 58 -12.14 10.43 -15.64
CA MET A 58 -13.23 10.35 -16.62
C MET A 58 -13.55 11.76 -17.14
N PRO A 59 -14.22 11.90 -18.31
CA PRO A 59 -14.70 13.20 -18.76
C PRO A 59 -15.61 13.94 -17.76
N THR A 60 -16.17 13.21 -16.79
CA THR A 60 -17.07 13.74 -15.75
C THR A 60 -16.37 14.04 -14.42
N GLY A 61 -15.05 13.87 -14.32
CA GLY A 61 -14.24 14.04 -13.11
C GLY A 61 -13.58 12.74 -12.64
N VAL A 62 -13.04 12.72 -11.43
CA VAL A 62 -12.30 11.56 -10.89
C VAL A 62 -13.22 10.52 -10.24
N HIS A 63 -13.03 9.26 -10.64
CA HIS A 63 -13.79 8.08 -10.19
C HIS A 63 -12.84 7.03 -9.62
N PHE A 64 -13.37 6.13 -8.78
CA PHE A 64 -12.59 4.95 -8.40
C PHE A 64 -12.70 3.90 -9.52
N GLY A 65 -11.66 3.10 -9.69
CA GLY A 65 -11.63 1.93 -10.55
C GLY A 65 -11.38 0.67 -9.74
N LEU A 66 -12.08 -0.42 -10.06
CA LEU A 66 -11.80 -1.76 -9.56
C LEU A 66 -11.70 -2.72 -10.74
N ALA A 67 -10.58 -3.43 -10.88
CA ALA A 67 -10.35 -4.37 -11.97
C ALA A 67 -9.96 -5.74 -11.42
N ARG A 68 -10.31 -6.78 -12.18
CA ARG A 68 -9.87 -8.16 -11.94
C ARG A 68 -9.17 -8.70 -13.18
N LEU A 69 -8.00 -9.28 -12.98
CA LEU A 69 -7.21 -9.94 -14.00
C LEU A 69 -7.10 -11.44 -13.70
N HIS A 70 -6.89 -12.22 -14.74
CA HIS A 70 -6.42 -13.60 -14.65
C HIS A 70 -4.97 -13.66 -14.20
N ALA A 71 -4.52 -14.87 -13.84
CA ALA A 71 -3.13 -15.10 -13.45
C ALA A 71 -2.14 -14.71 -14.54
N ASP A 72 -2.50 -14.79 -15.82
CA ASP A 72 -1.66 -14.37 -16.95
C ASP A 72 -1.69 -12.86 -17.22
N GLY A 73 -2.42 -12.08 -16.43
CA GLY A 73 -2.54 -10.62 -16.57
C GLY A 73 -3.60 -10.16 -17.58
N SER A 74 -4.31 -11.09 -18.24
CA SER A 74 -5.45 -10.74 -19.10
C SER A 74 -6.67 -10.30 -18.26
N PRO A 75 -7.54 -9.41 -18.77
CA PRO A 75 -8.76 -9.01 -18.06
C PRO A 75 -9.71 -10.19 -17.81
N ASP A 76 -10.24 -10.30 -16.59
CA ASP A 76 -11.25 -11.30 -16.26
C ASP A 76 -12.65 -10.79 -16.62
N THR A 77 -13.10 -11.09 -17.83
CA THR A 77 -14.36 -10.57 -18.39
C THR A 77 -15.63 -10.97 -17.61
N SER A 78 -15.54 -11.90 -16.66
CA SER A 78 -16.64 -12.22 -15.72
C SER A 78 -16.82 -11.19 -14.59
N PHE A 79 -15.92 -10.20 -14.49
CA PHE A 79 -15.92 -9.17 -13.46
C PHE A 79 -16.32 -7.82 -14.03
N GLY A 80 -17.32 -7.17 -13.43
CA GLY A 80 -17.79 -5.86 -13.87
C GLY A 80 -18.14 -5.83 -15.37
N GLN A 81 -17.64 -4.82 -16.08
CA GLN A 81 -17.77 -4.64 -17.52
C GLN A 81 -16.41 -4.90 -18.19
N GLY A 82 -16.24 -6.07 -18.81
CA GLY A 82 -15.00 -6.39 -19.53
C GLY A 82 -13.77 -6.59 -18.64
N GLY A 83 -13.96 -6.90 -17.35
CA GLY A 83 -12.88 -7.11 -16.38
C GLY A 83 -12.62 -5.95 -15.42
N SER A 84 -13.34 -4.84 -15.58
CA SER A 84 -13.25 -3.70 -14.66
C SER A 84 -14.58 -3.00 -14.45
N LEU A 85 -14.63 -2.15 -13.43
CA LEU A 85 -15.73 -1.22 -13.19
C LEU A 85 -15.16 0.12 -12.75
N VAL A 86 -15.88 1.18 -13.10
CA VAL A 86 -15.59 2.55 -12.72
C VAL A 86 -16.83 3.10 -12.01
N GLY A 87 -16.64 3.78 -10.89
CA GLY A 87 -17.76 4.30 -10.13
C GLY A 87 -17.42 5.45 -9.21
N ARG A 88 -18.47 5.95 -8.54
CA ARG A 88 -18.38 6.94 -7.48
C ARG A 88 -18.99 6.38 -6.20
N PHE A 89 -18.44 6.77 -5.07
CA PHE A 89 -18.99 6.38 -3.76
C PHE A 89 -20.26 7.15 -3.40
N GLN A 90 -20.46 8.31 -4.02
CA GLN A 90 -21.63 9.18 -3.84
C GLN A 90 -22.06 9.73 -5.21
N ALA A 91 -23.31 10.15 -5.33
CA ALA A 91 -23.86 10.64 -6.61
C ALA A 91 -23.15 11.90 -7.13
N ALA A 92 -22.78 12.80 -6.21
CA ALA A 92 -22.01 14.01 -6.48
C ALA A 92 -20.58 13.88 -5.94
N GLY A 93 -19.69 14.75 -6.43
CA GLY A 93 -18.28 14.77 -6.05
C GLY A 93 -17.43 13.67 -6.71
N GLU A 94 -16.17 13.64 -6.33
CA GLU A 94 -15.19 12.71 -6.90
C GLU A 94 -14.94 11.52 -5.97
N SER A 95 -14.27 10.49 -6.49
CA SER A 95 -13.94 9.28 -5.74
C SER A 95 -12.60 8.71 -6.17
N THR A 96 -11.82 8.20 -5.22
CA THR A 96 -10.59 7.45 -5.51
C THR A 96 -10.52 6.21 -4.61
N GLY A 97 -10.09 5.08 -5.17
CA GLY A 97 -9.79 3.90 -4.37
C GLY A 97 -8.31 3.88 -3.99
N ILE A 98 -8.00 3.69 -2.72
CA ILE A 98 -6.64 3.79 -2.15
C ILE A 98 -6.07 2.41 -1.84
N SER A 99 -6.86 1.52 -1.22
CA SER A 99 -6.41 0.17 -0.90
C SER A 99 -7.55 -0.84 -0.99
N LEU A 100 -7.22 -2.12 -1.12
CA LEU A 100 -8.24 -3.17 -1.27
C LEU A 100 -7.91 -4.43 -0.47
N ARG A 101 -8.95 -5.11 0.03
CA ARG A 101 -8.83 -6.42 0.71
C ARG A 101 -9.86 -7.39 0.18
N ARG A 102 -9.49 -8.66 0.06
CA ARG A 102 -10.44 -9.74 -0.20
C ARG A 102 -10.81 -10.41 1.13
N LEU A 103 -12.10 -10.54 1.37
CA LEU A 103 -12.66 -11.28 2.50
C LEU A 103 -12.61 -12.78 2.23
N HIS A 104 -12.69 -13.59 3.29
CA HIS A 104 -12.59 -15.05 3.20
C HIS A 104 -13.69 -15.69 2.33
N ASP A 105 -14.85 -15.04 2.21
CA ASP A 105 -15.99 -15.47 1.41
C ASP A 105 -15.93 -14.98 -0.05
N GLY A 106 -14.83 -14.33 -0.43
CA GLY A 106 -14.60 -13.82 -1.78
C GLY A 106 -15.13 -12.40 -2.04
N ARG A 107 -15.86 -11.79 -1.09
CA ARG A 107 -16.21 -10.37 -1.18
C ARG A 107 -14.96 -9.48 -1.15
N ILE A 108 -15.09 -8.28 -1.66
CA ILE A 108 -13.99 -7.34 -1.84
C ILE A 108 -14.32 -6.06 -1.06
N LEU A 109 -13.41 -5.62 -0.20
CA LEU A 109 -13.44 -4.31 0.42
C LEU A 109 -12.51 -3.36 -0.33
N VAL A 110 -13.03 -2.19 -0.65
CA VAL A 110 -12.27 -1.06 -1.18
C VAL A 110 -12.27 0.05 -0.14
N PHE A 111 -11.10 0.53 0.21
CA PHE A 111 -10.90 1.69 1.06
C PHE A 111 -10.50 2.85 0.15
N GLY A 112 -11.18 3.98 0.30
CA GLY A 112 -11.03 5.10 -0.62
C GLY A 112 -11.37 6.43 0.02
N LEU A 113 -11.32 7.46 -0.81
CA LEU A 113 -11.73 8.81 -0.42
C LEU A 113 -12.83 9.27 -1.36
N HIS A 114 -13.86 9.87 -0.77
CA HIS A 114 -14.83 10.68 -1.44
C HIS A 114 -14.46 12.15 -1.28
N TYR A 115 -14.62 12.92 -2.35
CA TYR A 115 -14.35 14.36 -2.36
C TYR A 115 -15.64 15.11 -2.64
N PRO A 116 -16.33 15.64 -1.60
CA PRO A 116 -17.54 16.43 -1.78
C PRO A 116 -17.29 17.71 -2.58
N ASP A 117 -16.10 18.30 -2.42
CA ASP A 117 -15.66 19.54 -3.06
C ASP A 117 -14.11 19.57 -3.21
N ASP A 118 -13.57 20.73 -3.56
CA ASP A 118 -12.15 20.99 -3.80
C ASP A 118 -11.32 21.22 -2.53
N ARG A 119 -11.92 21.12 -1.33
CA ARG A 119 -11.26 21.39 -0.04
C ARG A 119 -11.35 20.26 0.97
N ARG A 120 -12.27 19.32 0.79
CA ARG A 120 -12.55 18.27 1.78
C ARG A 120 -12.43 16.87 1.21
N THR A 121 -11.94 15.96 2.05
CA THR A 121 -11.96 14.52 1.81
C THR A 121 -12.74 13.80 2.90
N LEU A 122 -13.43 12.72 2.54
CA LEU A 122 -14.13 11.83 3.45
C LEU A 122 -13.72 10.38 3.18
N PRO A 123 -13.23 9.64 4.18
CA PRO A 123 -12.92 8.22 4.05
C PRO A 123 -14.17 7.40 3.73
N VAL A 124 -13.99 6.44 2.83
CA VAL A 124 -15.04 5.52 2.41
C VAL A 124 -14.54 4.09 2.52
N VAL A 125 -15.42 3.22 3.01
CA VAL A 125 -15.29 1.77 2.83
C VAL A 125 -16.42 1.31 1.94
N ALA A 126 -16.12 0.67 0.82
CA ALA A 126 -17.11 0.06 -0.07
C ALA A 126 -16.91 -1.46 -0.11
N ARG A 127 -18.01 -2.21 -0.07
CA ARG A 127 -17.99 -3.67 -0.20
C ARG A 127 -18.64 -4.10 -1.51
N PHE A 128 -17.95 -4.98 -2.22
CA PHE A 128 -18.38 -5.57 -3.46
C PHE A 128 -18.48 -7.08 -3.32
N LEU A 129 -19.41 -7.67 -4.06
CA LEU A 129 -19.48 -9.10 -4.28
C LEU A 129 -18.28 -9.56 -5.12
N ALA A 130 -18.04 -10.87 -5.14
CA ALA A 130 -16.94 -11.45 -5.91
C ALA A 130 -17.03 -11.13 -7.41
N ASP A 131 -18.21 -10.86 -7.97
CA ASP A 131 -18.39 -10.49 -9.39
C ASP A 131 -18.22 -8.99 -9.68
N GLY A 132 -17.98 -8.17 -8.65
CA GLY A 132 -17.78 -6.73 -8.76
C GLY A 132 -19.05 -5.90 -8.57
N ARG A 133 -20.23 -6.50 -8.40
CA ARG A 133 -21.43 -5.73 -8.01
C ARG A 133 -21.28 -5.21 -6.58
N ALA A 134 -21.85 -4.05 -6.28
CA ALA A 134 -21.91 -3.55 -4.90
C ALA A 134 -22.69 -4.56 -4.02
N ASP A 135 -22.22 -4.78 -2.79
CA ASP A 135 -22.90 -5.67 -1.83
C ASP A 135 -24.03 -4.90 -1.13
N PRO A 136 -25.31 -5.13 -1.46
CA PRO A 136 -26.41 -4.37 -0.90
C PRO A 136 -26.62 -4.61 0.61
N LEU A 137 -25.96 -5.63 1.18
CA LEU A 137 -26.03 -5.97 2.60
C LEU A 137 -24.95 -5.26 3.44
N PHE A 138 -24.15 -4.38 2.84
CA PHE A 138 -23.15 -3.58 3.55
C PHE A 138 -23.60 -2.12 3.62
N ALA A 139 -23.68 -1.57 4.83
CA ALA A 139 -23.98 -0.17 5.06
C ALA A 139 -25.10 0.37 4.15
N ASP A 140 -24.86 1.47 3.43
CA ASP A 140 -25.79 2.03 2.46
C ASP A 140 -25.49 1.48 1.06
N GLN A 141 -26.19 0.40 0.69
CA GLN A 141 -26.11 -0.22 -0.65
C GLN A 141 -24.69 -0.54 -1.12
N GLY A 142 -23.82 -0.99 -0.20
CA GLY A 142 -22.43 -1.34 -0.50
C GLY A 142 -21.42 -0.26 -0.13
N VAL A 143 -21.85 0.91 0.35
CA VAL A 143 -20.94 2.03 0.66
C VAL A 143 -21.17 2.52 2.08
N TYR A 144 -20.08 2.66 2.83
CA TYR A 144 -20.04 3.35 4.11
C TYR A 144 -19.16 4.60 4.01
N LEU A 145 -19.81 5.77 4.06
CA LEU A 145 -19.13 7.06 4.16
C LEU A 145 -18.86 7.36 5.63
N LEU A 146 -17.60 7.31 6.05
CA LEU A 146 -17.25 7.46 7.45
C LEU A 146 -17.47 8.90 7.92
N ARG A 147 -18.27 9.06 8.99
CA ARG A 147 -18.46 10.32 9.69
C ARG A 147 -18.17 10.14 11.18
N LEU A 148 -17.13 10.79 11.67
CA LEU A 148 -16.78 10.82 13.09
C LEU A 148 -17.33 12.10 13.75
N PRO A 149 -17.58 12.09 15.08
CA PRO A 149 -18.04 13.28 15.79
C PRO A 149 -17.10 14.47 15.61
N GLY A 150 -17.66 15.68 15.50
CA GLY A 150 -16.88 16.92 15.35
C GLY A 150 -16.08 16.99 14.05
N ASP A 151 -16.57 16.34 12.99
CA ASP A 151 -15.97 16.30 11.65
C ASP A 151 -14.53 15.75 11.62
N LEU A 152 -14.17 14.90 12.59
CA LEU A 152 -12.85 14.27 12.71
C LEU A 152 -12.50 13.31 11.56
N SER A 153 -13.46 13.00 10.70
CA SER A 153 -13.25 12.22 9.48
C SER A 153 -13.02 13.10 8.25
N GLU A 154 -13.21 14.42 8.34
CA GLU A 154 -12.93 15.34 7.23
C GLU A 154 -11.43 15.60 7.13
N GLY A 155 -10.80 15.15 6.05
CA GLY A 155 -9.40 15.41 5.77
C GLY A 155 -9.20 16.66 4.90
N PRO A 156 -8.00 17.27 4.93
CA PRO A 156 -7.68 18.36 4.02
C PRO A 156 -7.62 17.83 2.58
N ARG A 157 -8.13 18.61 1.63
CA ARG A 157 -7.80 18.46 0.21
C ARG A 157 -7.02 19.68 -0.24
N ASP A 158 -5.87 19.46 -0.88
CA ASP A 158 -5.17 20.51 -1.59
C ASP A 158 -5.61 20.49 -3.06
N SER A 159 -6.19 21.58 -3.54
CA SER A 159 -6.68 21.69 -4.91
C SER A 159 -5.57 21.72 -5.97
N TRP A 160 -4.32 21.98 -5.57
CA TRP A 160 -3.14 21.88 -6.43
C TRP A 160 -2.59 20.46 -6.50
N LEU A 161 -2.96 19.60 -5.55
CA LEU A 161 -2.51 18.22 -5.51
C LEU A 161 -3.56 17.31 -6.18
N PRO A 162 -3.13 16.29 -6.94
CA PRO A 162 -4.05 15.29 -7.43
C PRO A 162 -4.71 14.55 -6.25
N PRO A 163 -6.01 14.19 -6.36
CA PRO A 163 -6.69 13.38 -5.36
C PRO A 163 -5.95 12.06 -5.06
N GLY A 164 -5.72 11.76 -3.78
CA GLY A 164 -5.22 10.47 -3.29
C GLY A 164 -3.71 10.43 -3.03
N LEU A 165 -3.04 11.58 -2.85
CA LEU A 165 -1.61 11.60 -2.52
C LEU A 165 -1.33 10.98 -1.15
N ALA A 166 -0.59 9.88 -1.16
CA ALA A 166 -0.19 9.15 0.03
C ALA A 166 0.56 10.05 1.04
N GLY A 167 0.16 9.95 2.31
CA GLY A 167 0.77 10.67 3.43
C GLY A 167 0.05 11.97 3.79
N PHE A 168 -0.52 12.68 2.82
CA PHE A 168 -1.40 13.82 3.08
C PHE A 168 -2.85 13.33 3.22
N GLU A 169 -3.30 12.56 2.24
CA GLU A 169 -4.58 11.87 2.25
C GLU A 169 -4.33 10.37 2.49
N SER A 170 -5.07 9.77 3.44
CA SER A 170 -4.88 8.38 3.83
C SER A 170 -6.22 7.69 4.01
N CYS A 171 -6.35 6.50 3.45
CA CYS A 171 -7.45 5.57 3.70
C CYS A 171 -6.96 4.14 3.50
N PHE A 172 -5.93 3.76 4.27
CA PHE A 172 -5.33 2.43 4.18
C PHE A 172 -6.03 1.44 5.12
N GLY A 173 -6.46 0.30 4.60
CA GLY A 173 -7.32 -0.64 5.34
C GLY A 173 -6.71 -1.99 5.69
N ALA A 174 -7.24 -2.64 6.71
CA ALA A 174 -6.98 -4.04 7.06
C ALA A 174 -8.26 -4.70 7.59
N VAL A 175 -8.30 -6.04 7.57
CA VAL A 175 -9.45 -6.82 8.07
C VAL A 175 -8.96 -7.79 9.12
N GLN A 176 -9.62 -7.81 10.27
CA GLN A 176 -9.35 -8.76 11.35
C GLN A 176 -9.98 -10.13 11.05
N PRO A 177 -9.51 -11.23 11.65
CA PRO A 177 -10.05 -12.57 11.42
C PRO A 177 -11.55 -12.72 11.72
N ASP A 178 -12.09 -11.88 12.61
CA ASP A 178 -13.51 -11.81 12.97
C ASP A 178 -14.36 -10.96 12.02
N GLY A 179 -13.76 -10.44 10.94
CA GLY A 179 -14.42 -9.60 9.95
C GLY A 179 -14.48 -8.12 10.30
N ARG A 180 -14.00 -7.69 11.48
CA ARG A 180 -13.90 -6.26 11.81
C ARG A 180 -12.91 -5.58 10.87
N ILE A 181 -13.21 -4.33 10.54
CA ILE A 181 -12.50 -3.57 9.50
C ILE A 181 -11.72 -2.44 10.19
N LEU A 182 -10.43 -2.35 9.91
CA LEU A 182 -9.56 -1.26 10.38
C LEU A 182 -9.22 -0.34 9.21
N LEU A 183 -9.15 0.95 9.47
CA LEU A 183 -8.66 1.93 8.49
C LEU A 183 -7.93 3.09 9.16
N THR A 184 -6.93 3.62 8.47
CA THR A 184 -6.22 4.84 8.86
C THR A 184 -6.68 6.03 8.03
N LEU A 185 -6.82 7.19 8.64
CA LEU A 185 -7.11 8.46 7.97
C LEU A 185 -6.35 9.62 8.62
N ASN A 186 -6.23 10.74 7.93
CA ASN A 186 -5.61 11.96 8.44
C ASN A 186 -6.63 13.10 8.47
N HIS A 187 -6.66 13.83 9.58
CA HIS A 187 -7.52 14.99 9.81
C HIS A 187 -6.68 16.24 10.06
N SER A 188 -7.19 17.38 9.61
CA SER A 188 -6.60 18.69 9.85
C SER A 188 -7.64 19.62 10.45
N TYR A 189 -7.43 20.06 11.69
CA TYR A 189 -8.31 21.02 12.34
C TYR A 189 -7.99 22.46 11.92
N SER A 190 -6.71 22.75 11.72
CA SER A 190 -6.20 24.03 11.22
C SER A 190 -4.98 23.79 10.34
N ALA A 191 -4.38 24.86 9.80
CA ALA A 191 -3.14 24.78 9.03
C ALA A 191 -1.93 24.26 9.85
N THR A 192 -2.05 24.15 11.18
CA THR A 192 -0.95 23.73 12.05
C THR A 192 -1.30 22.57 12.97
N ASP A 193 -2.52 22.03 12.89
CA ASP A 193 -2.98 20.97 13.79
C ASP A 193 -3.48 19.78 12.97
N HIS A 194 -2.66 18.73 12.95
CA HIS A 194 -2.86 17.52 12.14
C HIS A 194 -2.82 16.28 13.02
N VAL A 195 -3.69 15.31 12.72
CA VAL A 195 -3.72 14.05 13.46
C VAL A 195 -4.13 12.90 12.57
N GLY A 196 -3.38 11.82 12.71
CA GLY A 196 -3.77 10.52 12.19
C GLY A 196 -4.76 9.81 13.11
N LEU A 197 -5.77 9.19 12.55
CA LEU A 197 -6.75 8.39 13.26
C LEU A 197 -6.69 6.93 12.80
N LEU A 198 -6.81 6.02 13.77
CA LEU A 198 -7.08 4.61 13.53
C LEU A 198 -8.54 4.34 13.93
N VAL A 199 -9.33 3.88 12.97
CA VAL A 199 -10.77 3.62 13.12
C VAL A 199 -11.04 2.14 12.99
N ARG A 200 -12.00 1.63 13.76
CA ARG A 200 -12.53 0.27 13.60
C ARG A 200 -14.01 0.28 13.32
N LEU A 201 -14.41 -0.50 12.31
CA LEU A 201 -15.79 -0.76 11.95
C LEU A 201 -16.14 -2.23 12.20
N LEU A 202 -17.42 -2.49 12.45
CA LEU A 202 -18.03 -3.79 12.44
C LEU A 202 -18.07 -4.37 11.02
N PRO A 203 -18.25 -5.70 10.86
CA PRO A 203 -18.33 -6.33 9.55
C PRO A 203 -19.46 -5.80 8.65
N ASP A 204 -20.50 -5.19 9.22
CA ASP A 204 -21.62 -4.57 8.48
C ASP A 204 -21.34 -3.11 8.04
N GLY A 205 -20.20 -2.55 8.47
CA GLY A 205 -19.76 -1.19 8.17
C GLY A 205 -20.02 -0.19 9.30
N GLY A 206 -20.81 -0.55 10.32
CA GLY A 206 -21.09 0.32 11.47
C GLY A 206 -19.83 0.63 12.30
N LEU A 207 -19.75 1.79 12.93
CA LEU A 207 -18.64 2.15 13.82
C LEU A 207 -18.59 1.21 15.04
N ASP A 208 -17.44 0.61 15.33
CA ASP A 208 -17.30 -0.36 16.44
C ASP A 208 -16.97 0.33 17.76
N HIS A 209 -17.98 0.76 18.51
CA HIS A 209 -17.80 1.40 19.82
C HIS A 209 -17.11 0.51 20.88
N GLY A 210 -16.92 -0.79 20.64
CA GLY A 210 -16.07 -1.65 21.46
C GLY A 210 -14.57 -1.35 21.31
N PHE A 211 -14.16 -0.58 20.29
CA PHE A 211 -12.79 -0.15 20.07
C PHE A 211 -12.51 1.17 20.81
N ASN A 212 -11.70 1.13 21.86
CA ASN A 212 -11.38 2.28 22.71
C ASN A 212 -12.62 3.04 23.24
N GLY A 213 -13.78 2.38 23.33
CA GLY A 213 -15.06 2.99 23.73
C GLY A 213 -15.68 3.96 22.71
N LEU A 214 -14.98 4.30 21.63
CA LEU A 214 -15.37 5.35 20.68
C LEU A 214 -15.48 4.86 19.23
N GLY A 215 -14.87 3.72 18.90
CA GLY A 215 -14.70 3.27 17.51
C GLY A 215 -13.45 3.77 16.83
N PHE A 216 -12.68 4.64 17.49
CA PHE A 216 -11.45 5.18 16.94
C PHE A 216 -10.47 5.62 18.03
N VAL A 217 -9.22 5.83 17.63
CA VAL A 217 -8.17 6.47 18.42
C VAL A 217 -7.47 7.56 17.62
N MET A 218 -7.13 8.65 18.30
CA MET A 218 -6.21 9.67 17.78
C MET A 218 -4.78 9.24 18.08
N VAL A 219 -3.96 9.11 17.04
CA VAL A 219 -2.58 8.66 17.19
C VAL A 219 -1.69 9.87 17.38
N ARG A 220 -1.48 10.31 18.63
CA ARG A 220 -0.57 11.42 18.96
C ARG A 220 0.49 11.01 19.96
N ARG A 221 1.70 11.50 19.80
CA ARG A 221 2.77 11.37 20.80
C ARG A 221 3.21 12.75 21.24
N ARG A 222 3.15 13.02 22.55
CA ARG A 222 3.58 14.29 23.16
C ARG A 222 3.00 15.55 22.50
N LEU A 223 1.72 15.50 22.11
CA LEU A 223 0.99 16.59 21.44
C LEU A 223 1.54 17.00 20.07
N MET A 224 2.45 16.22 19.49
CA MET A 224 2.98 16.48 18.16
C MET A 224 1.98 16.03 17.08
N ASN A 225 1.98 16.76 15.96
CA ASN A 225 1.19 16.41 14.78
C ASN A 225 1.63 15.08 14.19
N SER A 226 0.67 14.30 13.70
CA SER A 226 0.91 12.98 13.12
C SER A 226 0.18 12.77 11.81
N TRP A 227 0.78 11.96 10.93
CA TRP A 227 0.19 11.51 9.68
C TRP A 227 0.39 10.01 9.57
N LEU A 228 -0.68 9.27 9.27
CA LEU A 228 -0.64 7.82 9.09
C LEU A 228 -0.65 7.46 7.60
N SER A 229 0.18 6.49 7.25
CA SER A 229 0.34 5.98 5.89
C SER A 229 -0.14 4.53 5.76
N CYS A 230 -0.10 3.74 6.84
CA CYS A 230 -0.44 2.33 6.79
C CYS A 230 -0.92 1.75 8.12
N VAL A 231 -1.58 0.60 8.03
CA VAL A 231 -1.95 -0.27 9.15
C VAL A 231 -1.50 -1.71 8.84
N LEU A 232 -1.01 -2.40 9.87
CA LEU A 232 -0.56 -3.78 9.81
C LEU A 232 -1.14 -4.55 11.00
N LEU A 233 -1.81 -5.66 10.73
CA LEU A 233 -2.36 -6.55 11.76
C LEU A 233 -1.37 -7.65 12.14
N GLN A 234 -1.21 -7.89 13.44
CA GLN A 234 -0.43 -9.01 13.97
C GLN A 234 -1.33 -10.23 14.26
N PRO A 235 -0.80 -11.47 14.25
CA PRO A 235 -1.59 -12.69 14.49
C PRO A 235 -2.27 -12.75 15.86
N ASP A 236 -1.71 -12.07 16.86
CA ASP A 236 -2.27 -11.94 18.22
C ASP A 236 -3.36 -10.85 18.31
N GLY A 237 -3.76 -10.27 17.18
CA GLY A 237 -4.77 -9.23 17.08
C GLY A 237 -4.24 -7.82 17.38
N LYS A 238 -2.97 -7.65 17.76
CA LYS A 238 -2.38 -6.32 17.93
C LYS A 238 -2.29 -5.60 16.60
N ILE A 239 -2.37 -4.28 16.64
CA ILE A 239 -2.49 -3.40 15.48
C ILE A 239 -1.31 -2.45 15.48
N LEU A 240 -0.53 -2.46 14.40
CA LEU A 240 0.52 -1.50 14.15
C LEU A 240 0.03 -0.45 13.16
N VAL A 241 0.31 0.81 13.42
CA VAL A 241 0.14 1.91 12.47
C VAL A 241 1.49 2.57 12.20
N GLY A 242 1.72 2.96 10.95
CA GLY A 242 2.97 3.57 10.50
C GLY A 242 2.73 4.89 9.77
N GLY A 243 3.66 5.82 9.90
CA GLY A 243 3.55 7.16 9.31
C GLY A 243 4.67 8.10 9.72
N SER A 244 4.35 9.36 10.03
CA SER A 244 5.29 10.37 10.50
C SER A 244 4.74 11.21 11.65
N ILE A 245 5.65 11.89 12.34
CA ILE A 245 5.38 12.88 13.37
C ILE A 245 6.30 14.09 13.19
N ASP A 246 5.83 15.30 13.47
CA ASP A 246 6.54 16.55 13.14
C ASP A 246 7.50 17.07 14.22
N PHE A 247 8.32 18.08 13.86
CA PHE A 247 9.20 18.88 14.73
C PHE A 247 10.35 18.13 15.45
N PRO A 248 11.36 17.60 14.73
CA PRO A 248 11.49 17.49 13.27
C PRO A 248 10.78 16.24 12.70
N PRO A 249 10.49 16.18 11.38
CA PRO A 249 9.83 15.04 10.76
C PRO A 249 10.55 13.72 11.05
N SER A 250 9.89 12.84 11.79
CA SER A 250 10.42 11.53 12.17
C SER A 250 9.42 10.45 11.79
N GLY A 251 9.90 9.29 11.35
CA GLY A 251 9.03 8.16 11.13
C GLY A 251 8.35 7.75 12.43
N LEU A 252 7.07 7.39 12.37
CA LEU A 252 6.30 6.96 13.53
C LEU A 252 5.80 5.54 13.31
N VAL A 253 5.97 4.68 14.31
CA VAL A 253 5.25 3.42 14.44
C VAL A 253 4.60 3.40 15.82
N ALA A 254 3.31 3.11 15.89
CA ALA A 254 2.59 2.93 17.15
C ALA A 254 1.90 1.58 17.17
N ARG A 255 1.84 0.93 18.33
CA ARG A 255 1.13 -0.34 18.51
C ARG A 255 -0.05 -0.21 19.46
N TYR A 256 -1.18 -0.75 19.05
CA TYR A 256 -2.40 -0.85 19.82
C TYR A 256 -2.74 -2.31 20.09
N LEU A 257 -3.35 -2.56 21.24
CA LEU A 257 -3.97 -3.82 21.58
C LEU A 257 -5.25 -4.02 20.75
N PRO A 258 -5.77 -5.27 20.64
CA PRO A 258 -6.98 -5.55 19.86
C PRO A 258 -8.17 -4.66 20.25
N GLU A 259 -8.29 -4.27 21.52
CA GLU A 259 -9.35 -3.40 22.03
C GLU A 259 -9.16 -1.91 21.73
N GLY A 260 -8.04 -1.50 21.11
CA GLY A 260 -7.76 -0.11 20.75
C GLY A 260 -7.04 0.71 21.82
N ARG A 261 -6.63 0.09 22.93
CA ARG A 261 -5.73 0.73 23.89
C ARG A 261 -4.28 0.69 23.36
N LEU A 262 -3.52 1.77 23.55
CA LEU A 262 -2.10 1.79 23.21
C LEU A 262 -1.34 0.69 23.99
N ASP A 263 -0.46 -0.05 23.32
CA ASP A 263 0.31 -1.14 23.94
C ASP A 263 1.60 -0.60 24.58
N PRO A 264 1.68 -0.45 25.92
CA PRO A 264 2.85 0.13 26.57
C PRO A 264 4.10 -0.75 26.46
N ALA A 265 3.95 -2.03 26.09
CA ALA A 265 5.07 -2.96 25.94
C ALA A 265 5.79 -2.84 24.58
N PHE A 266 5.32 -1.98 23.68
CA PHE A 266 5.95 -1.73 22.39
C PHE A 266 6.83 -0.49 22.42
N GLY A 267 8.08 -0.61 21.97
CA GLY A 267 9.01 0.50 21.87
C GLY A 267 9.12 1.27 23.18
N HIS A 268 9.02 2.59 23.10
CA HIS A 268 8.93 3.48 24.24
C HIS A 268 7.47 3.91 24.44
N GLU A 269 6.80 3.33 25.44
CA GLU A 269 5.41 3.65 25.81
C GLU A 269 4.41 3.50 24.66
N GLY A 270 4.55 2.46 23.85
CA GLY A 270 3.69 2.17 22.70
C GLY A 270 4.10 2.81 21.39
N TYR A 271 5.18 3.60 21.39
CA TYR A 271 5.69 4.29 20.21
C TYR A 271 7.13 3.92 19.87
N LEU A 272 7.43 4.00 18.58
CA LEU A 272 8.76 3.91 18.03
C LEU A 272 8.93 5.08 17.03
N CYS A 273 9.90 5.95 17.31
CA CYS A 273 10.35 6.95 16.36
C CYS A 273 11.46 6.35 15.50
N VAL A 274 11.34 6.48 14.19
CA VAL A 274 12.30 5.96 13.21
C VAL A 274 13.05 7.13 12.61
N HIS A 275 14.37 7.03 12.62
CA HIS A 275 15.29 7.92 11.91
C HIS A 275 16.18 7.05 11.04
N PHE A 276 16.12 7.23 9.72
CA PHE A 276 16.93 6.43 8.81
C PHE A 276 18.32 7.05 8.68
N ALA A 277 19.32 6.38 9.25
CA ALA A 277 20.69 6.90 9.35
C ALA A 277 20.70 8.35 9.87
N ASP A 278 20.05 8.53 11.03
CA ASP A 278 19.95 9.76 11.82
C ASP A 278 19.30 10.97 11.12
N ALA A 279 18.71 10.79 9.95
CA ALA A 279 18.02 11.85 9.22
C ALA A 279 16.51 11.86 9.46
N SER A 280 15.91 13.03 9.23
CA SER A 280 14.45 13.20 9.15
C SER A 280 13.85 12.21 8.17
N SER A 281 12.71 11.63 8.53
CA SER A 281 12.13 10.54 7.76
C SER A 281 10.62 10.39 7.91
N THR A 282 10.04 9.56 7.03
CA THR A 282 8.67 9.08 7.12
C THR A 282 8.65 7.55 6.99
N VAL A 283 7.70 6.89 7.65
CA VAL A 283 7.37 5.49 7.39
C VAL A 283 6.21 5.43 6.40
N THR A 284 6.44 4.76 5.28
CA THR A 284 5.42 4.60 4.22
C THR A 284 4.70 3.26 4.37
N ARG A 285 5.43 2.19 4.69
CA ARG A 285 4.86 0.84 4.79
C ARG A 285 5.54 -0.02 5.86
N LEU A 286 4.73 -0.85 6.51
CA LEU A 286 5.17 -1.87 7.47
C LEU A 286 4.97 -3.27 6.90
N ALA A 287 5.86 -4.19 7.26
CA ALA A 287 5.71 -5.62 7.01
C ALA A 287 6.21 -6.46 8.20
N ARG A 288 5.81 -7.74 8.24
CA ARG A 288 6.18 -8.68 9.30
C ARG A 288 6.58 -10.01 8.68
N SER A 289 7.66 -10.63 9.18
CA SER A 289 8.01 -12.01 8.83
C SER A 289 7.14 -13.03 9.57
N ALA A 290 7.14 -14.29 9.12
CA ALA A 290 6.47 -15.37 9.83
C ALA A 290 6.92 -15.50 11.30
N GLN A 291 8.22 -15.27 11.56
CA GLN A 291 8.83 -15.34 12.89
C GLN A 291 8.55 -14.11 13.77
N GLY A 292 7.79 -13.13 13.28
CA GLY A 292 7.38 -11.95 14.07
C GLY A 292 8.37 -10.79 14.05
N GLN A 293 9.43 -10.84 13.26
CA GLN A 293 10.28 -9.68 12.99
C GLN A 293 9.47 -8.63 12.23
N LEU A 294 9.68 -7.36 12.56
CA LEU A 294 9.00 -6.23 11.94
C LEU A 294 9.97 -5.47 11.04
N PHE A 295 9.46 -4.97 9.92
CA PHE A 295 10.21 -4.15 8.98
C PHE A 295 9.41 -2.91 8.63
N CYS A 296 10.10 -1.81 8.38
CA CYS A 296 9.50 -0.64 7.76
C CYS A 296 10.33 -0.17 6.58
N VAL A 297 9.65 0.43 5.60
CA VAL A 297 10.29 1.26 4.58
C VAL A 297 9.71 2.66 4.60
N GLY A 298 10.49 3.60 4.09
CA GLY A 298 9.99 4.93 3.78
C GLY A 298 11.05 5.85 3.23
N THR A 299 10.83 7.15 3.41
CA THR A 299 11.67 8.21 2.85
C THR A 299 12.55 8.82 3.92
N ARG A 300 13.82 9.00 3.59
CA ARG A 300 14.83 9.80 4.29
C ARG A 300 14.98 11.11 3.52
N PHE A 301 15.12 12.26 4.19
CA PHE A 301 15.15 13.56 3.50
C PHE A 301 16.54 14.16 3.27
N GLU A 302 17.55 13.82 4.09
CA GLU A 302 18.85 14.53 4.07
C GLU A 302 20.07 13.59 4.12
N PRO A 303 20.63 13.19 2.95
CA PRO A 303 20.05 13.31 1.61
C PRO A 303 18.78 12.47 1.39
N LEU A 304 18.00 12.89 0.39
CA LEU A 304 16.79 12.20 -0.06
C LEU A 304 17.11 10.76 -0.45
N GLY A 305 16.35 9.79 0.06
CA GLY A 305 16.54 8.37 -0.28
C GLY A 305 15.54 7.43 0.37
N GLY A 306 15.44 6.22 -0.18
CA GLY A 306 14.63 5.13 0.35
C GLY A 306 15.44 4.34 1.37
N ALA A 307 14.81 4.00 2.48
CA ALA A 307 15.45 3.22 3.53
C ALA A 307 14.56 2.08 4.02
N LEU A 308 15.20 1.01 4.45
CA LEU A 308 14.60 -0.17 5.08
C LEU A 308 15.20 -0.35 6.48
N GLN A 309 14.37 -0.58 7.49
CA GLN A 309 14.82 -0.83 8.86
C GLN A 309 14.11 -2.05 9.46
N GLY A 310 14.89 -2.88 10.16
CA GLY A 310 14.39 -4.04 10.91
C GLY A 310 14.25 -3.76 12.41
N PHE A 311 13.18 -4.30 12.99
CA PHE A 311 12.87 -4.24 14.41
C PHE A 311 12.44 -5.60 14.93
N THR A 312 12.66 -5.81 16.23
CA THR A 312 12.10 -6.93 16.97
C THR A 312 10.57 -6.80 17.07
N ALA A 313 9.90 -7.90 17.41
CA ALA A 313 8.46 -7.90 17.63
C ALA A 313 7.99 -6.88 18.69
N ASN A 314 8.86 -6.47 19.63
CA ASN A 314 8.54 -5.49 20.67
C ASN A 314 8.94 -4.05 20.31
N GLY A 315 9.34 -3.78 19.06
CA GLY A 315 9.62 -2.42 18.60
C GLY A 315 11.01 -1.90 18.99
N CYS A 316 11.93 -2.76 19.46
CA CYS A 316 13.35 -2.42 19.60
C CYS A 316 14.08 -2.65 18.28
N ILE A 317 15.12 -1.85 17.99
CA ILE A 317 16.02 -2.06 16.84
C ILE A 317 16.56 -3.49 16.85
N ASP A 318 16.42 -4.20 15.74
CA ASP A 318 16.97 -5.56 15.62
C ASP A 318 18.43 -5.50 15.17
N ARG A 319 19.36 -5.70 16.10
CA ARG A 319 20.80 -5.68 15.81
C ARG A 319 21.27 -6.84 14.91
N ARG A 320 20.45 -7.88 14.71
CA ARG A 320 20.74 -8.96 13.75
C ARG A 320 20.41 -8.55 12.32
N PHE A 321 19.60 -7.51 12.16
CA PHE A 321 19.25 -6.93 10.87
C PHE A 321 20.20 -5.77 10.56
N ASN A 322 21.09 -5.95 9.58
CA ASN A 322 22.05 -4.95 9.13
C ASN A 322 22.80 -4.27 10.30
N GLN A 323 23.18 -5.06 11.32
CA GLN A 323 23.86 -4.59 12.53
C GLN A 323 23.09 -3.51 13.32
N GLY A 324 21.78 -3.42 13.11
CA GLY A 324 20.88 -2.43 13.69
C GLY A 324 20.75 -1.14 12.87
N ALA A 325 21.58 -0.96 11.82
CA ALA A 325 21.54 0.22 10.97
C ALA A 325 20.45 0.10 9.89
N ALA A 326 19.96 1.26 9.43
CA ALA A 326 19.08 1.32 8.28
C ALA A 326 19.82 0.85 7.02
N VAL A 327 19.13 0.10 6.16
CA VAL A 327 19.61 -0.30 4.84
C VAL A 327 19.25 0.79 3.86
N LEU A 328 20.26 1.41 3.26
CA LEU A 328 20.10 2.41 2.20
C LEU A 328 20.45 1.76 0.87
N LEU A 329 19.51 1.75 -0.08
CA LEU A 329 19.84 1.25 -1.42
C LEU A 329 20.54 2.36 -2.20
N ASN A 330 21.83 2.18 -2.44
CA ASN A 330 22.57 2.98 -3.39
C ASN A 330 22.44 2.34 -4.77
N ILE A 331 21.67 2.97 -5.65
CA ILE A 331 21.69 2.71 -7.08
C ILE A 331 22.52 3.85 -7.68
N ASP A 332 23.47 3.60 -8.58
CA ASP A 332 24.44 4.59 -9.11
C ASP A 332 23.81 5.75 -9.95
N ALA A 333 22.59 6.16 -9.65
CA ALA A 333 21.79 7.21 -10.28
C ALA A 333 20.70 7.68 -9.27
N PRO A 334 19.79 8.62 -9.60
CA PRO A 334 19.09 9.45 -8.61
C PRO A 334 18.39 8.66 -7.49
N ALA A 335 18.33 9.30 -6.32
CA ALA A 335 17.72 8.77 -5.10
C ALA A 335 16.47 7.95 -5.37
N CYS A 336 16.35 6.76 -4.79
CA CYS A 336 15.10 6.01 -4.81
C CYS A 336 14.20 6.45 -3.64
N ARG A 337 12.90 6.24 -3.74
CA ARG A 337 11.98 6.27 -2.59
C ARG A 337 11.24 4.96 -2.54
N TRP A 338 11.18 4.32 -1.39
CA TRP A 338 10.37 3.12 -1.21
C TRP A 338 8.91 3.47 -0.97
N ALA A 339 8.04 2.88 -1.79
CA ALA A 339 6.59 3.01 -1.66
C ALA A 339 6.01 1.87 -0.81
N THR A 340 6.62 0.69 -0.86
CA THR A 340 6.05 -0.52 -0.26
C THR A 340 7.11 -1.57 0.07
N VAL A 341 6.74 -2.49 0.97
CA VAL A 341 7.56 -3.62 1.41
C VAL A 341 6.67 -4.84 1.65
N ALA A 342 7.17 -6.03 1.31
CA ALA A 342 6.56 -7.31 1.63
C ALA A 342 7.63 -8.35 2.00
N VAL A 343 7.23 -9.41 2.70
CA VAL A 343 8.11 -10.53 3.07
C VAL A 343 7.63 -11.77 2.32
N GLN A 344 8.55 -12.44 1.62
CA GLN A 344 8.31 -13.71 0.95
C GLN A 344 8.24 -14.87 1.96
N PRO A 345 7.66 -16.04 1.60
CA PRO A 345 7.51 -17.18 2.51
C PRO A 345 8.84 -17.72 3.07
N ASP A 346 9.94 -17.58 2.33
CA ASP A 346 11.30 -17.95 2.72
C ASP A 346 11.94 -16.96 3.72
N GLY A 347 11.29 -15.82 3.98
CA GLY A 347 11.77 -14.75 4.83
C GLY A 347 12.51 -13.63 4.10
N SER A 348 12.74 -13.75 2.79
CA SER A 348 13.33 -12.70 1.96
C SER A 348 12.40 -11.48 1.93
N ILE A 349 12.98 -10.28 1.87
CA ILE A 349 12.27 -9.00 1.99
C ILE A 349 12.34 -8.29 0.66
N LEU A 350 11.18 -7.92 0.11
CA LEU A 350 11.07 -7.17 -1.13
C LEU A 350 10.68 -5.73 -0.82
N ALA A 351 11.44 -4.77 -1.34
CA ALA A 351 11.11 -3.34 -1.30
C ALA A 351 10.91 -2.83 -2.73
N ALA A 352 9.83 -2.09 -2.96
CA ALA A 352 9.51 -1.53 -4.27
C ALA A 352 9.20 -0.04 -4.20
N GLY A 353 9.62 0.70 -5.22
CA GLY A 353 9.65 2.16 -5.22
C GLY A 353 10.06 2.73 -6.57
N SER A 354 10.37 4.02 -6.59
CA SER A 354 10.75 4.73 -7.83
C SER A 354 11.98 5.62 -7.62
N THR A 355 12.76 5.81 -8.69
CA THR A 355 13.87 6.78 -8.70
C THR A 355 13.36 8.23 -8.81
N VAL A 356 14.06 9.18 -8.23
CA VAL A 356 13.68 10.60 -8.22
C VAL A 356 14.37 11.32 -9.38
N ALA A 357 13.87 11.09 -10.60
CA ALA A 357 14.45 11.58 -11.85
C ALA A 357 13.46 12.35 -12.76
N GLY A 358 12.31 12.80 -12.23
CA GLY A 358 11.24 13.38 -13.05
C GLY A 358 10.78 12.40 -14.13
N PHE A 359 10.75 12.84 -15.40
CA PHE A 359 10.39 11.99 -16.56
C PHE A 359 11.39 10.86 -16.87
N GLY A 360 12.50 10.77 -16.14
CA GLY A 360 13.42 9.64 -16.19
C GLY A 360 13.27 8.67 -15.01
N SER A 361 12.19 8.81 -14.23
CA SER A 361 11.91 7.95 -13.07
C SER A 361 11.68 6.52 -13.53
N ASP A 362 12.42 5.58 -12.94
CA ASP A 362 12.25 4.16 -13.16
C ASP A 362 11.69 3.51 -11.90
N LEU A 363 10.96 2.42 -12.09
CA LEU A 363 10.59 1.54 -10.99
C LEU A 363 11.81 0.78 -10.52
N VAL A 364 11.91 0.60 -9.21
CA VAL A 364 12.95 -0.18 -8.54
C VAL A 364 12.28 -1.25 -7.70
N LEU A 365 12.72 -2.49 -7.87
CA LEU A 365 12.38 -3.61 -6.99
C LEU A 365 13.70 -4.21 -6.48
N ALA A 366 13.90 -4.21 -5.18
CA ALA A 366 15.07 -4.78 -4.51
C ALA A 366 14.65 -5.94 -3.61
N ARG A 367 15.52 -6.96 -3.54
CA ARG A 367 15.37 -8.08 -2.61
C ARG A 367 16.50 -8.09 -1.61
N TYR A 368 16.14 -8.32 -0.35
CA TYR A 368 17.06 -8.42 0.77
C TYR A 368 16.87 -9.76 1.46
N LEU A 369 17.97 -10.31 1.98
CA LEU A 369 17.95 -11.45 2.86
C LEU A 369 17.26 -11.08 4.20
N PRO A 370 16.82 -12.05 5.01
CA PRO A 370 16.18 -11.79 6.32
C PRO A 370 17.05 -10.95 7.28
N ASN A 371 18.37 -10.95 7.08
CA ASN A 371 19.32 -10.16 7.85
C ASN A 371 19.53 -8.72 7.32
N GLY A 372 18.82 -8.33 6.26
CA GLY A 372 18.90 -6.99 5.66
C GLY A 372 20.01 -6.78 4.64
N GLN A 373 20.85 -7.79 4.38
CA GLN A 373 21.82 -7.72 3.28
C GLN A 373 21.09 -7.79 1.94
N LEU A 374 21.58 -7.05 0.95
CA LEU A 374 21.07 -7.13 -0.41
C LEU A 374 21.27 -8.55 -0.95
N ASP A 375 20.23 -9.17 -1.50
CA ASP A 375 20.28 -10.53 -2.00
C ASP A 375 20.86 -10.57 -3.42
N LEU A 376 22.13 -10.94 -3.55
CA LEU A 376 22.82 -10.97 -4.85
C LEU A 376 22.39 -12.15 -5.75
N ASP A 377 21.61 -13.12 -5.26
CA ASP A 377 21.01 -14.15 -6.11
C ASP A 377 19.82 -13.60 -6.92
N PHE A 378 19.32 -12.41 -6.55
CA PHE A 378 18.27 -11.71 -7.27
C PHE A 378 18.82 -10.80 -8.38
N ALA A 379 18.08 -10.70 -9.48
CA ALA A 379 18.40 -9.82 -10.61
C ALA A 379 19.83 -10.02 -11.14
N SER A 380 20.25 -11.27 -11.30
CA SER A 380 21.52 -11.68 -11.90
C SER A 380 22.75 -11.04 -11.25
N GLY A 381 22.85 -11.10 -9.92
CA GLY A 381 24.01 -10.58 -9.19
C GLY A 381 23.84 -9.16 -8.64
N LYS A 382 22.76 -8.45 -8.98
CA LYS A 382 22.57 -7.03 -8.61
C LYS A 382 21.79 -6.85 -7.31
N GLY A 383 20.90 -7.78 -6.99
CA GLY A 383 19.96 -7.69 -5.87
C GLY A 383 18.82 -6.68 -6.03
N TYR A 384 18.79 -5.97 -7.14
CA TYR A 384 17.68 -5.12 -7.54
C TYR A 384 17.52 -5.06 -9.06
N VAL A 385 16.31 -4.77 -9.50
CA VAL A 385 15.96 -4.52 -10.89
C VAL A 385 15.44 -3.10 -11.05
N ARG A 386 15.81 -2.46 -12.16
CA ARG A 386 15.21 -1.22 -12.64
C ARG A 386 14.35 -1.53 -13.86
N THR A 387 13.11 -1.08 -13.84
CA THR A 387 12.18 -1.26 -14.97
C THR A 387 11.69 0.10 -15.42
N ARG A 388 11.89 0.38 -16.71
CA ARG A 388 11.34 1.54 -17.39
C ARG A 388 10.13 1.11 -18.20
N LEU A 389 9.00 1.79 -18.00
CA LEU A 389 7.77 1.57 -18.75
C LEU A 389 7.72 2.47 -19.99
N GLY A 390 8.35 3.65 -19.95
CA GLY A 390 8.42 4.56 -21.09
C GLY A 390 9.42 5.71 -20.90
N LYS A 391 9.32 6.75 -21.75
CA LYS A 391 10.06 8.02 -21.55
C LYS A 391 9.23 8.94 -20.65
N SER A 392 8.91 8.47 -19.45
CA SER A 392 7.82 9.00 -18.61
C SER A 392 8.14 8.90 -17.12
N LEU A 393 7.35 9.62 -16.32
CA LEU A 393 7.34 9.43 -14.87
C LEU A 393 6.69 8.08 -14.55
N ASP A 394 7.46 7.15 -14.00
CA ASP A 394 6.98 5.84 -13.60
C ASP A 394 6.95 5.69 -12.06
N THR A 395 5.78 5.44 -11.49
CA THR A 395 5.57 5.41 -10.04
C THR A 395 5.10 4.04 -9.57
N VAL A 396 5.78 3.46 -8.58
CA VAL A 396 5.31 2.29 -7.82
C VAL A 396 4.36 2.73 -6.71
N THR A 397 3.25 2.00 -6.55
CA THR A 397 2.28 2.24 -5.47
C THR A 397 2.11 1.03 -4.56
N ALA A 398 2.16 -0.19 -5.11
CA ALA A 398 1.90 -1.40 -4.34
C ALA A 398 2.70 -2.61 -4.82
N LEU A 399 2.81 -3.59 -3.91
CA LEU A 399 3.52 -4.85 -4.09
C LEU A 399 2.70 -5.95 -3.44
N ALA A 400 2.50 -7.06 -4.15
CA ALA A 400 1.91 -8.27 -3.63
C ALA A 400 2.81 -9.47 -3.94
N VAL A 401 2.85 -10.43 -3.03
CA VAL A 401 3.66 -11.65 -3.16
C VAL A 401 2.73 -12.84 -3.14
N GLN A 402 2.92 -13.77 -4.08
CA GLN A 402 2.21 -15.04 -4.14
C GLN A 402 2.99 -16.12 -3.35
N GLY A 403 2.31 -17.14 -2.85
CA GLY A 403 2.92 -18.23 -2.08
C GLY A 403 3.94 -19.08 -2.85
N ASP A 404 3.93 -19.03 -4.19
CA ASP A 404 4.93 -19.66 -5.07
C ASP A 404 6.16 -18.77 -5.33
N GLY A 405 6.24 -17.62 -4.65
CA GLY A 405 7.35 -16.66 -4.74
C GLY A 405 7.14 -15.57 -5.78
N ARG A 406 6.15 -15.67 -6.68
CA ARG A 406 5.91 -14.65 -7.71
C ARG A 406 5.57 -13.29 -7.12
N ILE A 407 6.02 -12.25 -7.81
CA ILE A 407 5.98 -10.87 -7.31
C ILE A 407 5.13 -10.03 -8.26
N LEU A 408 4.09 -9.38 -7.74
CA LEU A 408 3.34 -8.35 -8.46
C LEU A 408 3.74 -6.97 -7.96
N VAL A 409 4.02 -6.06 -8.89
CA VAL A 409 4.24 -4.64 -8.61
C VAL A 409 3.19 -3.85 -9.38
N ALA A 410 2.42 -3.02 -8.68
CA ALA A 410 1.48 -2.10 -9.30
C ALA A 410 2.01 -0.67 -9.26
N GLY A 411 1.60 0.10 -10.26
CA GLY A 411 2.02 1.47 -10.43
C GLY A 411 1.34 2.13 -11.61
N HIS A 412 1.94 3.23 -12.06
CA HIS A 412 1.48 3.94 -13.24
C HIS A 412 2.62 4.60 -14.00
N SER A 413 2.39 4.82 -15.28
CA SER A 413 3.32 5.47 -16.20
C SER A 413 2.64 6.66 -16.88
N MET A 414 3.34 7.79 -17.06
CA MET A 414 2.78 9.01 -17.65
C MET A 414 3.16 9.16 -19.14
N LEU A 415 2.40 8.53 -20.04
CA LEU A 415 2.60 8.63 -21.50
C LEU A 415 1.38 9.31 -22.15
N GLY A 416 1.41 10.63 -22.32
CA GLY A 416 0.25 11.43 -22.77
C GLY A 416 -0.84 11.61 -21.71
N GLY A 417 -1.03 10.59 -20.87
CA GLY A 417 -1.78 10.57 -19.61
C GLY A 417 -1.26 9.45 -18.71
N PHE A 418 -1.72 9.38 -17.46
CA PHE A 418 -1.37 8.25 -16.60
C PHE A 418 -2.03 6.94 -17.08
N GLN A 419 -1.28 5.85 -17.05
CA GLN A 419 -1.78 4.51 -17.33
C GLN A 419 -1.46 3.59 -16.15
N ALA A 420 -2.49 2.95 -15.59
CA ALA A 420 -2.35 1.93 -14.56
C ALA A 420 -1.68 0.68 -15.15
N VAL A 421 -0.63 0.18 -14.50
CA VAL A 421 0.12 -0.99 -14.94
C VAL A 421 0.37 -1.92 -13.76
N VAL A 422 0.24 -3.22 -14.01
CA VAL A 422 0.72 -4.29 -13.13
C VAL A 422 1.87 -4.99 -13.82
N MET A 423 2.96 -5.20 -13.11
CA MET A 423 4.09 -6.02 -13.55
C MET A 423 4.19 -7.28 -12.73
N ARG A 424 4.61 -8.37 -13.38
CA ARG A 424 4.98 -9.60 -12.68
C ARG A 424 6.47 -9.86 -12.84
N TYR A 425 7.15 -10.06 -11.73
CA TYR A 425 8.54 -10.49 -11.68
C TYR A 425 8.62 -11.92 -11.16
N LEU A 426 9.63 -12.64 -11.61
CA LEU A 426 9.97 -13.97 -11.13
C LEU A 426 10.58 -13.88 -9.73
N GLY A 427 10.14 -14.80 -8.87
CA GLY A 427 10.52 -14.88 -7.46
C GLY A 427 11.87 -15.54 -7.22
#